data_AF-A0A439TTS4-F1
#
_entry.id   AF-A0A439TTS4-F1
#
_cell.length_a   1.000
_cell.length_b   1.000
_cell.length_c   1.000
_cell.angle_alpha   90.00
_cell.angle_beta   90.00
_cell.angle_gamma   90.00
#
_symmetry.space_group_name_H-M   'P 1'
#
loop_
_entity.id
_entity.type
_entity.pdbx_description
1 polymer ?
#
loop_
_entity_poly.entity_id
_entity_poly.type
_entity_poly.pdbx_seq_one_letter_code
_entity_poly.pdbx_strand_id
1 'polypeptide(L)'
;MQVPEPSAELRAAEARHQEAAAEMASASVRMRAAEKKDADAKNLGRPSEVSAKEMSEVIADMERCSKTEAEAQESLGRILEHRRKAVQIEMADVVGEFAETIKRKVAELDALLALGTSVGDSYHRGGHLKTPEIFTACPLLKNYLRPMRAAMQRSGLAK
;
A
#
# COMPACT_ATOMS: atom_id res chain seq x y z
N MET A 1 3.02 7.37 -7.66
CA MET A 1 1.85 6.58 -7.24
C MET A 1 1.19 7.30 -6.08
N GLN A 2 -0.07 7.69 -6.22
CA GLN A 2 -0.89 8.06 -5.06
C GLN A 2 -1.47 6.75 -4.51
N VAL A 3 -1.27 6.51 -3.21
CA VAL A 3 -1.99 5.43 -2.51
C VAL A 3 -3.47 5.82 -2.52
N PRO A 4 -4.39 4.93 -2.95
CA PRO A 4 -5.81 5.23 -2.95
C PRO A 4 -6.23 5.68 -1.55
N GLU A 5 -7.01 6.76 -1.45
CA GLU A 5 -7.52 7.19 -0.15
C GLU A 5 -8.36 6.08 0.51
N PRO A 6 -8.39 6.00 1.86
CA PRO A 6 -9.25 5.06 2.56
C PRO A 6 -10.72 5.26 2.17
N SER A 7 -11.39 4.18 1.73
CA SER A 7 -12.81 4.22 1.41
C SER A 7 -13.63 4.67 2.63
N ALA A 8 -14.79 5.28 2.38
CA ALA A 8 -15.71 5.67 3.47
C ALA A 8 -16.10 4.46 4.34
N GLU A 9 -16.24 3.28 3.71
CA GLU A 9 -16.52 2.02 4.38
C GLU A 9 -15.40 1.60 5.34
N LEU A 10 -14.13 1.73 4.93
CA LEU A 10 -12.99 1.41 5.79
C LEU A 10 -12.92 2.35 6.99
N ARG A 11 -13.09 3.67 6.77
CA ARG A 11 -13.12 4.65 7.86
C ARG A 11 -14.25 4.38 8.85
N ALA A 12 -15.44 4.02 8.36
CA ALA A 12 -16.57 3.67 9.21
C ALA A 12 -16.36 2.34 9.96
N ALA A 13 -15.66 1.38 9.38
CA ALA A 13 -15.30 0.14 10.06
C ALA A 13 -14.22 0.36 11.15
N GLU A 14 -13.21 1.19 10.86
CA GLU A 14 -12.18 1.59 11.82
C GLU A 14 -12.78 2.33 13.01
N ALA A 15 -13.69 3.28 12.77
CA ALA A 15 -14.39 4.00 13.83
C ALA A 15 -15.20 3.06 14.73
N ARG A 16 -16.00 2.15 14.14
CA ARG A 16 -16.78 1.16 14.90
C ARG A 16 -15.89 0.23 15.74
N HIS A 17 -14.77 -0.21 15.20
CA HIS A 17 -13.80 -1.01 15.95
C HIS A 17 -13.17 -0.22 17.10
N GLN A 18 -12.82 1.04 16.88
CA GLN A 18 -12.28 1.90 17.95
C GLN A 18 -13.30 2.13 19.08
N GLU A 19 -14.56 2.36 18.73
CA GLU A 19 -15.66 2.48 19.69
C GLU A 19 -15.84 1.19 20.50
N ALA A 20 -15.94 0.03 19.83
CA ALA A 20 -16.09 -1.26 20.48
C ALA A 20 -14.89 -1.62 21.39
N ALA A 21 -13.67 -1.32 20.95
CA ALA A 21 -12.46 -1.53 21.75
C ALA A 21 -12.43 -0.61 23.00
N ALA A 22 -12.88 0.63 22.87
CA ALA A 22 -12.98 1.56 24.00
C ALA A 22 -14.05 1.11 25.01
N GLU A 23 -15.20 0.62 24.53
CA GLU A 23 -16.24 0.04 25.38
C GLU A 23 -15.75 -1.21 26.12
N MET A 24 -15.04 -2.11 25.44
CA MET A 24 -14.43 -3.29 26.04
C MET A 24 -13.38 -2.93 27.10
N ALA A 25 -12.54 -1.92 26.84
CA ALA A 25 -11.59 -1.41 27.82
C ALA A 25 -12.32 -0.86 29.06
N SER A 26 -13.40 -0.10 28.87
CA SER A 26 -14.24 0.42 29.96
C SER A 26 -14.89 -0.69 30.79
N ALA A 27 -15.47 -1.71 30.12
CA ALA A 27 -16.05 -2.88 30.78
C ALA A 27 -15.00 -3.66 31.59
N SER A 28 -13.77 -3.80 31.06
CA SER A 28 -12.65 -4.43 31.76
C SER A 28 -12.27 -3.68 33.04
N VAL A 29 -12.26 -2.35 33.02
CA VAL A 29 -12.01 -1.54 34.22
C VAL A 29 -13.11 -1.75 35.26
N ARG A 30 -14.39 -1.79 34.84
CA ARG A 30 -15.51 -2.07 35.76
C ARG A 30 -15.40 -3.45 36.40
N MET A 31 -15.06 -4.48 35.63
CA MET A 31 -14.84 -5.85 36.14
C MET A 31 -13.73 -5.87 37.20
N ARG A 32 -12.56 -5.31 36.87
CA ARG A 32 -11.43 -5.24 37.80
C ARG A 32 -11.76 -4.45 39.06
N ALA A 33 -12.54 -3.37 38.94
CA ALA A 33 -12.96 -2.59 40.09
C ALA A 33 -13.89 -3.39 41.02
N ALA A 34 -14.83 -4.15 40.46
CA ALA A 34 -15.71 -5.02 41.23
C ALA A 34 -14.94 -6.19 41.89
N GLU A 35 -14.05 -6.85 41.16
CA GLU A 35 -13.18 -7.91 41.68
C GLU A 35 -12.28 -7.40 42.82
N LYS A 36 -11.71 -6.21 42.67
CA LYS A 36 -10.87 -5.60 43.70
C LYS A 36 -11.67 -5.29 44.96
N LYS A 37 -12.86 -4.70 44.85
CA LYS A 37 -13.73 -4.42 46.00
C LYS A 37 -14.10 -5.70 46.75
N ASP A 38 -14.43 -6.77 46.02
CA ASP A 38 -14.74 -8.07 46.61
C ASP A 38 -13.52 -8.69 47.32
N ALA A 39 -12.34 -8.63 46.69
CA ALA A 39 -11.08 -9.12 47.27
C ALA A 39 -10.69 -8.32 48.52
N ASP A 40 -10.81 -7.00 48.50
CA ASP A 40 -10.50 -6.12 49.63
C ASP A 40 -11.42 -6.42 50.84
N ALA A 41 -12.72 -6.64 50.61
CA ALA A 41 -13.65 -7.02 51.67
C ALA A 41 -13.29 -8.37 52.31
N LYS A 42 -12.95 -9.37 51.50
CA LYS A 42 -12.49 -10.69 51.95
C LYS A 42 -11.21 -10.59 52.78
N ASN A 43 -10.23 -9.79 52.33
CA ASN A 43 -8.98 -9.57 53.03
C ASN A 43 -9.17 -8.89 54.40
N LEU A 44 -10.20 -8.05 54.54
CA LEU A 44 -10.56 -7.37 55.78
C LEU A 44 -11.50 -8.18 56.69
N GLY A 45 -11.90 -9.39 56.29
CA GLY A 45 -12.87 -10.21 57.01
C GLY A 45 -14.27 -9.57 57.10
N ARG A 46 -14.60 -8.68 56.16
CA ARG A 46 -15.88 -7.96 56.09
C ARG A 46 -16.77 -8.56 55.00
N PRO A 47 -18.11 -8.46 55.14
CA PRO A 47 -19.00 -8.81 54.05
C PRO A 47 -18.72 -7.93 52.82
N SER A 48 -18.75 -8.54 51.63
CA SER A 48 -18.57 -7.83 50.37
C SER A 48 -19.71 -6.84 50.14
N GLU A 49 -19.37 -5.64 49.69
CA GLU A 49 -20.34 -4.64 49.24
C GLU A 49 -20.81 -4.91 47.81
N VAL A 50 -20.13 -5.80 47.08
CA VAL A 50 -20.53 -6.22 45.72
C VAL A 50 -21.50 -7.37 45.85
N SER A 51 -22.76 -7.13 45.48
CA SER A 51 -23.76 -8.18 45.45
C SER A 51 -23.48 -9.18 44.31
N ALA A 52 -23.90 -10.43 44.48
CA ALA A 52 -23.82 -11.43 43.41
C ALA A 52 -24.55 -10.98 42.13
N LYS A 53 -25.60 -10.17 42.28
CA LYS A 53 -26.35 -9.58 41.16
C LYS A 53 -25.49 -8.56 40.40
N GLU A 54 -24.85 -7.62 41.09
CA GLU A 54 -23.95 -6.65 40.45
C GLU A 54 -22.77 -7.34 39.77
N MET A 55 -22.18 -8.36 40.40
CA MET A 55 -21.11 -9.14 39.78
C MET A 55 -21.57 -9.83 38.49
N SER A 56 -22.77 -10.42 38.50
CA SER A 56 -23.37 -11.06 37.32
C SER A 56 -23.67 -10.04 36.20
N GLU A 57 -24.10 -8.84 36.54
CA GLU A 57 -24.37 -7.77 35.56
C GLU A 57 -23.07 -7.29 34.90
N VAL A 58 -22.00 -7.12 35.67
CA VAL A 58 -20.68 -6.71 35.14
C VAL A 58 -20.06 -7.79 34.24
N ILE A 59 -20.21 -9.07 34.60
CA ILE A 59 -19.76 -10.18 33.74
C ILE A 59 -20.55 -10.20 32.42
N ALA A 60 -21.88 -10.09 32.48
CA ALA A 60 -22.72 -10.10 31.29
C ALA A 60 -22.46 -8.90 30.36
N ASP A 61 -22.15 -7.74 30.94
CA ASP A 61 -21.73 -6.54 30.20
C ASP A 61 -20.36 -6.76 29.51
N MET A 62 -19.38 -7.31 30.22
CA MET A 62 -18.07 -7.63 29.68
C MET A 62 -18.13 -8.66 28.54
N GLU A 63 -18.94 -9.71 28.69
CA GLU A 63 -19.16 -10.71 27.63
C GLU A 63 -19.79 -10.09 26.38
N ARG A 64 -20.75 -9.17 26.57
CA ARG A 64 -21.38 -8.44 25.47
C ARG A 64 -20.37 -7.55 24.74
N CYS A 65 -19.61 -6.74 25.47
CA CYS A 65 -18.59 -5.87 24.88
C CYS A 65 -17.51 -6.68 24.14
N SER A 66 -17.06 -7.80 24.71
CA SER A 66 -16.11 -8.73 24.09
C SER A 66 -16.64 -9.27 22.75
N LYS A 67 -17.91 -9.68 22.72
CA LYS A 67 -18.55 -10.15 21.48
C LYS A 67 -18.63 -9.04 20.43
N THR A 68 -19.04 -7.83 20.82
CA THR A 68 -19.16 -6.69 19.90
C THR A 68 -17.79 -6.26 19.35
N GLU A 69 -16.74 -6.29 20.16
CA GLU A 69 -15.36 -6.01 19.73
C GLU A 69 -14.85 -7.05 18.74
N ALA A 70 -15.08 -8.35 19.01
CA ALA A 70 -14.71 -9.43 18.11
C ALA A 70 -15.44 -9.33 16.74
N GLU A 71 -16.74 -9.02 16.75
CA GLU A 71 -17.53 -8.81 15.52
C GLU A 71 -17.03 -7.60 14.71
N ALA A 72 -16.69 -6.50 15.39
CA ALA A 72 -16.13 -5.32 14.74
C ALA A 72 -14.74 -5.59 14.16
N GLN A 73 -13.89 -6.31 14.89
CA GLN A 73 -12.55 -6.73 14.45
C GLN A 73 -12.63 -7.65 13.23
N GLU A 74 -13.53 -8.62 13.23
CA GLU A 74 -13.74 -9.51 12.09
C GLU A 74 -14.22 -8.73 10.85
N SER A 75 -15.18 -7.81 11.02
CA SER A 75 -15.67 -6.97 9.94
C SER A 75 -14.56 -6.09 9.33
N LEU A 76 -13.76 -5.45 10.18
CA LEU A 76 -12.63 -4.64 9.75
C LEU A 76 -11.58 -5.49 9.01
N GLY A 77 -11.26 -6.67 9.55
CA GLY A 77 -10.34 -7.62 8.93
C GLY A 77 -10.75 -8.03 7.53
N ARG A 78 -12.05 -8.32 7.32
CA ARG A 78 -12.59 -8.64 5.98
C ARG A 78 -12.41 -7.47 5.00
N ILE A 79 -12.73 -6.25 5.41
CA ILE A 79 -12.59 -5.06 4.55
C ILE A 79 -11.13 -4.82 4.17
N LEU A 80 -10.21 -4.94 5.13
CA LEU A 80 -8.78 -4.80 4.88
C LEU A 80 -8.24 -5.87 3.91
N GLU A 81 -8.68 -7.11 4.05
CA GLU A 81 -8.28 -8.19 3.16
C GLU A 81 -8.82 -7.99 1.73
N HIS A 82 -10.06 -7.56 1.58
CA HIS A 82 -10.62 -7.20 0.28
C HIS A 82 -9.85 -6.05 -0.37
N ARG A 83 -9.52 -5.00 0.39
CA ARG A 83 -8.72 -3.89 -0.10
C ARG A 83 -7.33 -4.33 -0.51
N ARG A 84 -6.66 -5.17 0.28
CA ARG A 84 -5.33 -5.71 -0.04
C ARG A 84 -5.34 -6.46 -1.36
N LYS A 85 -6.35 -7.31 -1.58
CA LYS A 85 -6.51 -8.04 -2.85
C LYS A 85 -6.74 -7.11 -4.03
N ALA A 86 -7.61 -6.10 -3.87
CA ALA A 86 -7.86 -5.12 -4.93
C ALA A 86 -6.58 -4.37 -5.32
N VAL A 87 -5.81 -3.88 -4.34
CA VAL A 87 -4.54 -3.19 -4.58
C VAL A 87 -3.51 -4.12 -5.23
N GLN A 88 -3.44 -5.39 -4.83
CA GLN A 88 -2.53 -6.35 -5.46
C GLN A 88 -2.86 -6.59 -6.92
N ILE A 89 -4.14 -6.69 -7.28
CA ILE A 89 -4.58 -6.86 -8.66
C ILE A 89 -4.23 -5.61 -9.48
N GLU A 90 -4.61 -4.42 -9.01
CA GLU A 90 -4.29 -3.16 -9.70
C GLU A 90 -2.78 -2.95 -9.86
N MET A 91 -1.98 -3.25 -8.84
CA MET A 91 -0.52 -3.17 -8.94
C MET A 91 0.06 -4.19 -9.92
N ALA A 92 -0.49 -5.40 -9.98
CA ALA A 92 -0.03 -6.43 -10.92
C ALA A 92 -0.26 -6.00 -12.37
N ASP A 93 -1.42 -5.41 -12.67
CA ASP A 93 -1.75 -4.90 -14.00
C ASP A 93 -0.80 -3.76 -14.40
N VAL A 94 -0.60 -2.77 -13.51
CA VAL A 94 0.32 -1.65 -13.75
C VAL A 94 1.76 -2.14 -13.94
N VAL A 95 2.24 -3.06 -13.10
CA VAL A 95 3.59 -3.63 -13.23
C VAL A 95 3.73 -4.39 -14.56
N GLY A 96 2.69 -5.11 -14.98
CA GLY A 96 2.64 -5.78 -16.27
C GLY A 96 2.77 -4.80 -17.45
N GLU A 97 1.98 -3.72 -17.45
CA GLU A 97 2.04 -2.68 -18.49
C GLU A 97 3.41 -1.98 -18.55
N PHE A 98 3.99 -1.71 -17.38
CA PHE A 98 5.35 -1.15 -17.29
C PHE A 98 6.39 -2.11 -17.83
N ALA A 99 6.29 -3.40 -17.50
CA ALA A 99 7.22 -4.42 -17.99
C ALA A 99 7.16 -4.55 -19.52
N GLU A 100 5.97 -4.56 -20.11
CA GLU A 100 5.79 -4.58 -21.57
C GLU A 100 6.32 -3.30 -22.23
N THR A 101 6.14 -2.15 -21.58
CA THR A 101 6.70 -0.89 -22.07
C THR A 101 8.23 -0.89 -22.04
N ILE A 102 8.84 -1.42 -20.98
CA ILE A 102 10.30 -1.56 -20.86
C ILE A 102 10.81 -2.50 -21.96
N LYS A 103 10.19 -3.67 -22.15
CA LYS A 103 10.58 -4.62 -23.22
C LYS A 103 10.57 -3.96 -24.59
N ARG A 104 9.51 -3.22 -24.92
CA ARG A 104 9.40 -2.48 -26.18
C ARG A 104 10.51 -1.42 -26.32
N LYS A 105 10.83 -0.70 -25.25
CA LYS A 105 11.90 0.32 -25.27
C LYS A 105 13.29 -0.28 -25.40
N VAL A 106 13.53 -1.43 -24.79
CA VAL A 106 14.79 -2.19 -24.98
C VAL A 106 14.91 -2.63 -26.44
N ALA A 107 13.84 -3.17 -27.04
CA ALA A 107 13.86 -3.57 -28.45
C ALA A 107 14.09 -2.37 -29.40
N GLU A 108 13.50 -1.20 -29.12
CA GLU A 108 13.77 0.04 -29.86
C GLU A 108 15.24 0.48 -29.74
N LEU A 109 15.85 0.34 -28.56
CA LEU A 109 17.27 0.66 -28.35
C LEU A 109 18.20 -0.32 -29.07
N ASP A 110 17.90 -1.62 -29.03
CA ASP A 110 18.68 -2.64 -29.75
C ASP A 110 18.64 -2.41 -31.26
N ALA A 111 17.47 -2.03 -31.80
CA ALA A 111 17.33 -1.66 -33.21
C ALA A 111 18.18 -0.42 -33.56
N LEU A 112 18.18 0.60 -32.71
CA LEU A 112 19.01 1.80 -32.91
C LEU A 112 20.50 1.49 -32.81
N LEU A 113 20.92 0.62 -31.89
CA LEU A 113 22.30 0.17 -31.77
C LEU A 113 22.75 -0.62 -33.02
N ALA A 114 21.90 -1.52 -33.53
CA ALA A 114 22.16 -2.27 -34.76
C ALA A 114 22.30 -1.37 -36.00
N LEU A 115 21.49 -0.31 -36.09
CA LEU A 115 21.62 0.75 -37.09
C LEU A 115 22.93 1.53 -36.93
N GLY A 116 23.33 1.84 -35.70
CA GLY A 116 24.59 2.52 -35.41
C GLY A 116 25.82 1.68 -35.81
N THR A 117 25.84 0.39 -35.50
CA THR A 117 26.92 -0.52 -35.89
C THR A 117 27.00 -0.71 -37.41
N SER A 118 25.88 -0.83 -38.12
CA SER A 118 25.90 -0.97 -39.58
C SER A 118 26.44 0.28 -40.29
N VAL A 119 26.13 1.48 -39.79
CA VAL A 119 26.69 2.75 -40.28
C VAL A 119 28.19 2.86 -39.94
N GLY A 120 28.60 2.50 -38.73
CA GLY A 120 30.01 2.47 -38.33
C GLY A 120 30.84 1.51 -39.19
N ASP A 121 30.32 0.31 -39.46
CA ASP A 121 30.95 -0.70 -40.30
C ASP A 121 31.08 -0.25 -41.77
N SER A 122 30.12 0.54 -42.26
CA SER A 122 30.15 1.13 -43.60
C SER A 122 31.19 2.25 -43.71
N TYR A 123 31.37 3.03 -42.64
CA TYR A 123 32.38 4.07 -42.53
C TYR A 123 33.81 3.50 -42.46
N HIS A 124 34.03 2.43 -41.68
CA HIS A 124 35.34 1.80 -41.53
C HIS A 124 35.78 0.99 -42.76
N ARG A 125 34.84 0.54 -43.62
CA ARG A 125 35.14 -0.17 -44.87
C ARG A 125 35.51 0.74 -46.06
N GLY A 126 35.75 2.04 -45.82
CA GLY A 126 36.33 2.95 -46.83
C GLY A 126 35.36 3.41 -47.92
N GLY A 127 34.05 3.18 -47.77
CA GLY A 127 33.05 3.73 -48.67
C GLY A 127 32.82 5.21 -48.37
N HIS A 128 33.03 6.09 -49.35
CA HIS A 128 32.52 7.46 -49.27
C HIS A 128 31.02 7.42 -48.93
N LEU A 129 30.64 7.96 -47.78
CA LEU A 129 29.24 8.10 -47.35
C LEU A 129 28.48 9.05 -48.29
N LYS A 130 28.09 8.53 -49.46
CA LYS A 130 27.04 9.07 -50.29
C LYS A 130 25.86 8.11 -50.22
N THR A 131 25.22 8.01 -49.06
CA THR A 131 23.94 7.29 -48.94
C THR A 131 22.91 8.10 -48.16
N PRO A 132 21.66 8.20 -48.66
CA PRO A 132 20.56 8.98 -48.03
C PRO A 132 20.20 8.51 -46.61
N GLU A 133 20.62 7.32 -46.22
CA GLU A 133 20.25 6.63 -44.98
C GLU A 133 20.83 7.31 -43.72
N ILE A 134 22.00 7.93 -43.82
CA ILE A 134 22.58 8.72 -42.71
C ILE A 134 21.83 10.05 -42.57
N PHE A 135 21.36 10.61 -43.69
CA PHE A 135 20.59 11.85 -43.71
C PHE A 135 19.17 11.69 -43.16
N THR A 136 18.56 10.50 -43.26
CA THR A 136 17.24 10.19 -42.68
C THR A 136 17.32 9.72 -41.21
N ALA A 137 18.40 9.07 -40.81
CA ALA A 137 18.62 8.69 -39.41
C ALA A 137 18.92 9.89 -38.50
N CYS A 138 19.59 10.93 -39.01
CA CYS A 138 20.03 12.08 -38.22
C CYS A 138 18.86 12.90 -37.62
N PRO A 139 17.75 13.19 -38.33
CA PRO A 139 16.56 13.84 -37.76
C PRO A 139 15.80 12.95 -36.76
N LEU A 140 15.71 11.64 -37.02
CA LEU A 140 15.04 10.68 -36.13
C LEU A 140 15.78 10.54 -34.80
N LEU A 141 17.11 10.36 -34.83
CA LEU A 141 17.94 10.38 -33.62
C LEU A 141 17.83 11.72 -32.88
N LYS A 142 17.85 12.85 -33.61
CA LYS A 142 17.75 14.18 -32.98
C LYS A 142 16.40 14.39 -32.30
N ASN A 143 15.30 13.87 -32.85
CA ASN A 143 13.98 13.91 -32.23
C ASN A 143 13.86 12.94 -31.04
N TYR A 144 14.48 11.77 -31.11
CA TYR A 144 14.44 10.76 -30.05
C TYR A 144 15.32 11.13 -28.84
N LEU A 145 16.47 11.77 -29.07
CA LEU A 145 17.39 12.19 -28.01
C LEU A 145 17.02 13.54 -27.37
N ARG A 146 16.19 14.38 -28.02
CA ARG A 146 15.80 15.71 -27.51
C ARG A 146 15.13 15.68 -26.14
N PRO A 147 14.14 14.79 -25.88
CA PRO A 147 13.50 14.71 -24.57
C PRO A 147 14.46 14.23 -23.47
N MET A 148 15.34 13.28 -23.79
CA MET A 148 16.39 12.82 -22.86
C MET A 148 17.39 13.93 -22.53
N ARG A 149 17.83 14.71 -23.52
CA ARG A 149 18.72 15.86 -23.29
C ARG A 149 18.06 16.92 -22.42
N ALA A 150 16.78 17.20 -22.65
CA ALA A 150 16.01 18.10 -21.82
C ALA A 150 15.84 17.57 -20.38
N ALA A 151 15.69 16.26 -20.19
CA ALA A 151 15.64 15.64 -18.88
C ALA A 151 17.01 15.69 -18.16
N MET A 152 18.11 15.45 -18.87
CA MET A 152 19.48 15.54 -18.31
C MET A 152 19.89 16.96 -17.95
N GLN A 153 19.45 17.97 -18.70
CA GLN A 153 19.68 19.38 -18.36
C GLN A 153 18.89 19.81 -17.13
N ARG A 154 17.64 19.34 -16.99
CA ARG A 154 16.83 19.61 -15.79
C ARG A 154 17.36 18.93 -14.53
N SER A 155 18.07 17.80 -14.66
CA SER A 155 18.67 17.07 -13.55
C SER A 155 20.12 17.47 -13.23
N GLY A 156 20.71 18.43 -13.96
CA GLY A 156 22.09 18.88 -13.74
C GLY A 156 23.17 17.86 -14.14
N LEU A 157 22.80 16.81 -14.88
CA LEU A 157 23.71 15.73 -15.32
C LEU A 157 24.40 16.01 -16.66
N ALA A 158 24.01 17.09 -17.35
CA ALA A 158 24.68 17.54 -18.56
C ALA A 158 25.50 18.80 -18.25
N LYS A 159 26.83 18.69 -18.37
CA LYS A 159 27.73 19.86 -18.49
C LYS A 159 27.73 20.37 -19.92
#